data_AF-X1AVG9-F1
#
_entry.id   AF-X1AVG9-F1
#
_cell.length_a   1.000
_cell.length_b   1.000
_cell.length_c   1.000
_cell.angle_alpha   90.00
_cell.angle_beta   90.00
_cell.angle_gamma   90.00
#
_symmetry.space_group_name_H-M   'P 1'
#
loop_
_entity.id
_entity.type
_entity.pdbx_description
1 polymer ?
#
loop_
_entity_poly.entity_id
_entity_poly.type
_entity_poly.pdbx_seq_one_letter_code
_entity_poly.pdbx_strand_id
1 'polypeptide(L)'
;MDYKNSLKTQKEVNTVLNKLAEWKNLFSINVNYFYEGWAIYLKEKSIYPRSIVIFKSYSEEYYSIKSFEIHSNKAKEFFKELYANEKIDTFSNLYTEVKEIIYGKDILGSISKIKFD
;
A
#
# COMPACT_ATOMS: atom_id res chain seq x y z
N MET A 1 -5.15 3.98 -24.84
CA MET A 1 -6.24 3.21 -24.22
C MET A 1 -6.62 3.89 -22.92
N ASP A 2 -7.90 4.03 -22.62
CA ASP A 2 -8.36 4.51 -21.31
C ASP A 2 -8.31 3.35 -20.31
N TYR A 3 -7.12 3.14 -19.71
CA TYR A 3 -6.89 2.02 -18.81
C TYR A 3 -7.69 2.15 -17.51
N LYS A 4 -7.98 3.39 -17.06
CA LYS A 4 -8.82 3.65 -15.90
C LYS A 4 -10.21 3.06 -16.12
N ASN A 5 -10.82 3.27 -17.29
CA ASN A 5 -12.18 2.80 -17.55
C ASN A 5 -12.24 1.36 -18.12
N SER A 6 -11.11 0.64 -18.16
CA SER A 6 -11.10 -0.75 -18.64
C SER A 6 -11.78 -1.69 -17.64
N LEU A 7 -12.57 -2.64 -18.15
CA LEU A 7 -13.25 -3.64 -17.31
C LEU A 7 -12.27 -4.50 -16.51
N LYS A 8 -11.10 -4.86 -17.09
CA LYS A 8 -10.05 -5.62 -16.41
C LYS A 8 -9.55 -4.84 -15.19
N THR A 9 -9.10 -3.59 -15.40
CA THR A 9 -8.58 -2.72 -14.34
C THR A 9 -9.62 -2.49 -13.25
N GLN A 10 -10.85 -2.14 -13.62
CA GLN A 10 -11.92 -1.89 -12.65
C GLN A 10 -12.23 -3.12 -11.80
N LYS A 11 -12.26 -4.32 -12.41
CA LYS A 11 -12.47 -5.57 -11.68
C LYS A 11 -11.34 -5.86 -10.70
N GLU A 12 -10.09 -5.66 -11.12
CA GLU A 12 -8.91 -5.84 -10.26
C GLU A 12 -8.93 -4.87 -9.07
N VAL A 13 -9.07 -3.57 -9.33
CA VAL A 13 -9.12 -2.54 -8.29
C VAL A 13 -10.27 -2.80 -7.32
N ASN A 14 -11.47 -3.10 -7.81
CA ASN A 14 -12.63 -3.39 -6.95
C ASN A 14 -12.42 -4.66 -6.11
N THR A 15 -11.73 -5.67 -6.65
CA THR A 15 -11.39 -6.89 -5.89
C THR A 15 -10.49 -6.55 -4.71
N VAL A 16 -9.49 -5.69 -4.91
CA VAL A 16 -8.61 -5.22 -3.82
C VAL A 16 -9.39 -4.36 -2.83
N LEU A 17 -10.15 -3.36 -3.30
CA LEU A 17 -10.93 -2.47 -2.44
C LEU A 17 -11.94 -3.22 -1.55
N ASN A 18 -12.62 -4.23 -2.09
CA ASN A 18 -13.57 -5.04 -1.33
C ASN A 18 -12.92 -5.76 -0.15
N LYS A 19 -11.67 -6.22 -0.29
CA LYS A 19 -10.91 -6.81 0.82
C LYS A 19 -10.39 -5.75 1.78
N LEU A 20 -9.90 -4.63 1.27
CA LEU A 20 -9.40 -3.54 2.11
C LEU A 20 -10.51 -2.87 2.94
N ALA A 21 -11.78 -3.01 2.54
CA ALA A 21 -12.93 -2.48 3.27
C ALA A 21 -13.01 -2.99 4.72
N GLU A 22 -12.42 -4.14 5.03
CA GLU A 22 -12.28 -4.68 6.39
C GLU A 22 -11.54 -3.70 7.32
N TRP A 23 -10.63 -2.88 6.78
CA TRP A 23 -9.82 -1.93 7.54
C TRP A 23 -10.18 -0.46 7.33
N LYS A 24 -11.35 -0.17 6.73
CA LYS A 24 -11.82 1.21 6.47
C LYS A 24 -11.93 2.10 7.71
N ASN A 25 -12.06 1.50 8.90
CA ASN A 25 -12.11 2.25 10.16
C ASN A 25 -10.73 2.69 10.63
N LEU A 26 -9.68 1.94 10.26
CA LEU A 26 -8.29 2.23 10.62
C LEU A 26 -7.60 3.11 9.56
N PHE A 27 -7.95 2.91 8.29
CA PHE A 27 -7.31 3.58 7.15
C PHE A 27 -8.31 4.35 6.31
N SER A 28 -7.89 5.50 5.81
CA SER A 28 -8.48 6.18 4.66
C SER A 28 -7.92 5.55 3.40
N ILE A 29 -8.79 5.14 2.48
CA ILE A 29 -8.41 4.44 1.26
C ILE A 29 -8.66 5.37 0.07
N ASN A 30 -7.65 5.55 -0.77
CA ASN A 30 -7.73 6.36 -1.98
C ASN A 30 -7.11 5.61 -3.17
N VAL A 31 -7.72 5.73 -4.35
CA VAL A 31 -7.23 5.11 -5.58
C VAL A 31 -6.80 6.18 -6.56
N ASN A 32 -5.57 6.07 -7.03
CA ASN A 32 -5.07 6.91 -8.13
C ASN A 32 -4.76 6.05 -9.35
N TYR A 33 -5.06 6.61 -10.51
CA TYR A 33 -4.74 6.03 -11.80
C TYR A 33 -3.67 6.88 -12.46
N PHE A 34 -2.60 6.22 -12.90
CA PHE A 34 -1.48 6.82 -13.60
C PHE A 34 -1.45 6.32 -15.04
N TYR A 35 -0.56 6.88 -15.83
CA TYR A 35 -0.34 6.43 -17.21
C TYR A 35 0.17 4.98 -17.25
N GLU A 36 1.04 4.60 -16.31
CA GLU A 36 1.71 3.30 -16.26
C GLU A 36 0.99 2.24 -15.42
N GLY A 37 0.02 2.63 -14.59
CA GLY A 37 -0.65 1.69 -13.69
C GLY A 37 -1.65 2.36 -12.77
N TRP A 38 -2.00 1.66 -11.70
CA TRP A 38 -2.86 2.19 -10.64
C TRP A 38 -2.23 1.95 -9.27
N ALA A 39 -2.56 2.80 -8.31
CA ALA A 39 -2.16 2.64 -6.93
C ALA A 39 -3.34 2.81 -5.97
N ILE A 40 -3.32 2.04 -4.89
CA ILE A 40 -4.23 2.19 -3.75
C ILE A 40 -3.41 2.61 -2.55
N TYR A 41 -3.77 3.75 -1.98
CA TYR A 41 -3.15 4.34 -0.80
C TYR A 41 -4.04 4.06 0.41
N LEU A 42 -3.47 3.47 1.45
CA LEU A 42 -4.08 3.33 2.76
C LEU A 42 -3.32 4.25 3.71
N LYS A 43 -3.92 5.40 4.06
CA LYS A 43 -3.37 6.35 5.04
C LYS A 43 -4.04 6.11 6.38
N GLU A 44 -3.25 5.81 7.41
CA GLU A 44 -3.77 5.53 8.75
C GLU A 44 -4.46 6.78 9.32
N LYS A 45 -5.60 6.57 9.99
CA LYS A 45 -6.40 7.64 10.61
C LYS A 45 -5.94 7.97 12.03
N SER A 46 -5.02 7.20 12.59
CA SER A 46 -4.56 7.28 13.98
C SER A 46 -3.41 8.29 14.19
N ILE A 47 -2.90 8.36 15.42
CA ILE A 47 -1.79 9.25 15.84
C ILE A 47 -0.46 8.86 15.18
N TYR A 48 -0.30 7.61 14.73
CA TYR A 48 0.87 7.17 13.99
C TYR A 48 0.59 7.27 12.49
N PRO A 49 1.03 8.34 11.81
CA PRO A 49 0.67 8.57 10.42
C PRO A 49 1.47 7.61 9.53
N ARG A 50 0.86 6.47 9.21
CA ARG A 50 1.43 5.45 8.34
C ARG A 50 0.74 5.47 6.99
N SER A 51 1.49 5.17 5.93
CA SER A 51 0.95 5.03 4.58
C SER A 51 1.38 3.69 3.99
N ILE A 52 0.41 2.89 3.55
CA ILE A 52 0.65 1.67 2.79
C ILE A 52 0.21 1.94 1.35
N VAL A 53 1.07 1.63 0.39
CA VAL A 53 0.84 1.85 -1.04
C VAL A 53 0.90 0.51 -1.75
N ILE A 54 -0.20 0.12 -2.36
CA ILE A 54 -0.28 -1.02 -3.28
C ILE A 54 -0.21 -0.45 -4.69
N PHE A 55 0.66 -0.97 -5.54
CA PHE A 55 0.78 -0.56 -6.93
C PHE A 55 0.72 -1.75 -7.87
N LYS A 56 0.15 -1.53 -9.05
CA LYS A 56 0.19 -2.49 -10.16
C LYS A 56 0.31 -1.74 -11.48
N SER A 57 1.35 -2.08 -12.26
CA SER A 57 1.51 -1.61 -13.63
C SER A 57 0.48 -2.27 -14.55
N TYR A 58 0.03 -1.57 -15.59
CA TYR A 58 -0.82 -2.16 -16.63
C TYR A 58 -0.07 -3.19 -17.50
N SER A 59 1.27 -3.09 -17.56
CA SER A 59 2.11 -4.00 -18.34
C SER A 59 2.52 -5.25 -17.59
N GLU A 60 2.28 -5.31 -16.27
CA GLU A 60 2.79 -6.36 -15.39
C GLU A 60 1.66 -7.14 -14.72
N GLU A 61 1.88 -8.44 -14.55
CA GLU A 61 0.88 -9.33 -13.94
C GLU A 61 1.04 -9.47 -12.40
N TYR A 62 2.04 -8.83 -11.80
CA TYR A 62 2.25 -8.80 -10.35
C TYR A 62 1.86 -7.46 -9.70
N TYR A 63 1.74 -7.46 -8.37
CA TYR A 63 1.57 -6.27 -7.53
C TYR A 63 2.90 -5.93 -6.84
N SER A 64 3.06 -4.68 -6.44
CA SER A 64 4.05 -4.26 -5.44
C SER A 64 3.36 -3.59 -4.26
N ILE A 65 4.02 -3.64 -3.10
CA ILE A 65 3.54 -2.98 -1.89
C ILE A 65 4.69 -2.31 -1.16
N LYS A 66 4.45 -1.09 -0.68
CA LYS A 66 5.38 -0.33 0.15
C LYS A 66 4.65 0.21 1.36
N SER A 67 5.36 0.33 2.48
CA SER A 67 4.86 0.96 3.69
C SER A 67 5.81 2.06 4.15
N PHE A 68 5.25 3.17 4.61
CA PHE A 68 5.97 4.36 5.01
C PHE A 68 5.48 4.87 6.36
N GLU A 69 6.42 5.30 7.19
CA GLU A 69 6.18 6.23 8.28
C GLU A 69 6.15 7.65 7.71
N ILE A 70 5.12 8.41 8.05
CA ILE A 70 4.98 9.80 7.62
C ILE A 70 5.47 10.69 8.77
N HIS A 71 6.41 11.57 8.48
CA HIS A 71 6.81 12.62 9.40
C HIS A 71 6.28 13.95 8.85
N SER A 72 5.79 14.82 9.71
CA SER A 72 5.43 16.18 9.32
C SER A 72 6.22 17.16 10.16
N ASN A 73 6.87 18.13 9.52
CA ASN A 73 7.24 19.37 10.18
C ASN A 73 6.32 20.49 9.68
N LYS A 74 6.37 21.66 10.33
CA LYS A 74 5.51 22.82 10.04
C LYS A 74 5.52 23.30 8.56
N ALA A 75 6.40 22.77 7.71
CA ALA A 75 6.53 23.17 6.31
C ALA A 75 6.38 22.02 5.29
N LYS A 76 6.55 20.74 5.68
CA LYS A 76 6.59 19.62 4.72
C LYS A 76 6.33 18.26 5.37
N GLU A 77 5.71 17.35 4.60
CA GLU A 77 5.65 15.92 4.91
C GLU A 77 6.90 15.20 4.35
N PHE A 78 7.48 14.30 5.14
CA PHE A 78 8.58 13.42 4.77
C PHE A 78 8.13 11.97 4.96
N PHE A 79 8.57 11.09 4.08
CA PHE A 79 8.20 9.67 4.12
C PHE A 79 9.46 8.85 4.34
N LYS A 80 9.44 8.02 5.39
CA LYS A 80 10.48 7.05 5.67
C LYS A 80 9.95 5.67 5.30
N GLU A 81 10.57 5.00 4.34
CA GLU A 81 10.19 3.64 3.98
C GLU A 81 10.47 2.69 5.15
N LEU A 82 9.45 1.90 5.51
CA LEU A 82 9.54 0.85 6.53
C LEU A 82 9.67 -0.53 5.89
N TYR A 83 9.02 -0.72 4.75
CA TYR A 83 8.93 -2.01 4.07
C TYR A 83 8.66 -1.83 2.58
N ALA A 84 9.23 -2.72 1.78
CA ALA A 84 8.93 -2.86 0.35
C ALA A 84 8.94 -4.33 -0.04
N ASN A 85 7.96 -4.72 -0.85
CA ASN A 85 7.97 -5.96 -1.62
C ASN A 85 7.57 -5.63 -3.05
N GLU A 86 8.54 -5.72 -3.95
CA GLU A 86 8.42 -5.24 -5.33
C GLU A 86 7.69 -6.24 -6.23
N LYS A 87 7.46 -7.48 -5.78
CA LYS A 87 6.83 -8.51 -6.60
C LYS A 87 5.97 -9.49 -5.79
N ILE A 88 4.66 -9.40 -6.02
CA ILE A 88 3.64 -10.27 -5.45
C ILE A 88 2.76 -10.79 -6.59
N ASP A 89 2.89 -12.07 -6.92
CA ASP A 89 2.30 -12.62 -8.15
C ASP A 89 0.79 -12.88 -8.07
N THR A 90 0.22 -12.99 -6.87
CA THR A 90 -1.20 -13.34 -6.71
C THR A 90 -1.92 -12.41 -5.76
N PHE A 91 -3.22 -12.25 -5.99
CA PHE A 91 -4.10 -11.50 -5.09
C PHE A 91 -4.13 -12.08 -3.67
N SER A 92 -4.09 -13.42 -3.53
CA SER A 92 -4.07 -14.06 -2.22
C SER A 92 -2.82 -13.68 -1.43
N ASN A 93 -1.65 -13.68 -2.09
CA ASN A 93 -0.40 -13.29 -1.46
C ASN A 93 -0.41 -11.80 -1.10
N LEU A 94 -0.97 -10.95 -1.97
CA LEU A 94 -1.14 -9.52 -1.68
C LEU A 94 -1.99 -9.31 -0.43
N TYR A 95 -3.12 -10.01 -0.31
CA TYR A 95 -4.00 -9.86 0.84
C TYR A 95 -3.32 -10.32 2.15
N THR A 96 -2.60 -11.44 2.13
CA THR A 96 -1.79 -11.88 3.27
C THR A 96 -0.74 -10.84 3.63
N GLU A 97 -0.02 -10.30 2.63
CA GLU A 97 1.02 -9.30 2.84
C GLU A 97 0.46 -8.02 3.46
N VAL A 98 -0.66 -7.49 2.94
CA VAL A 98 -1.36 -6.33 3.52
C VAL A 98 -1.75 -6.59 4.97
N LYS A 99 -2.31 -7.78 5.26
CA LYS A 99 -2.74 -8.14 6.63
C LYS A 99 -1.55 -8.17 7.59
N GLU A 100 -0.44 -8.79 7.21
CA GLU A 100 0.77 -8.85 8.03
C GLU A 100 1.37 -7.45 8.26
N ILE A 101 1.39 -6.62 7.22
CA ILE A 101 1.79 -5.21 7.28
C ILE A 101 0.90 -4.47 8.28
N ILE A 102 -0.43 -4.56 8.17
CA ILE A 102 -1.37 -3.92 9.13
C ILE A 102 -1.12 -4.41 10.56
N TYR A 103 -0.74 -5.67 10.75
CA TYR A 103 -0.37 -6.24 12.06
C TYR A 103 1.07 -5.93 12.51
N GLY A 104 1.80 -5.09 11.78
CA GLY A 104 3.06 -4.50 12.22
C GLY A 104 4.32 -5.19 11.69
N LYS A 105 4.22 -6.08 10.69
CA LYS A 105 5.38 -6.72 10.04
C LYS A 105 6.47 -5.73 9.64
N ASP A 106 6.07 -4.61 9.06
CA ASP A 106 6.98 -3.54 8.61
C ASP A 106 7.64 -2.78 9.76
N ILE A 107 6.88 -2.47 10.82
CA ILE A 107 7.39 -1.77 12.01
C ILE A 107 8.41 -2.68 12.72
N LEU A 108 8.05 -3.93 13.00
CA LEU A 108 8.92 -4.90 13.66
C LEU A 108 10.19 -5.19 12.85
N GLY A 109 10.04 -5.36 11.53
CA GLY A 109 11.16 -5.51 10.62
C GLY A 109 12.09 -4.30 10.62
N SER A 110 11.54 -3.08 10.69
CA SER A 110 12.35 -1.86 10.77
C SER A 110 13.15 -1.76 12.07
N ILE A 111 12.58 -2.21 13.19
CA ILE A 111 13.24 -2.21 14.51
C ILE A 111 14.40 -3.22 14.56
N SER A 112 14.23 -4.42 14.00
CA SER A 112 15.32 -5.43 13.97
C SER A 112 16.58 -4.98 13.21
N LYS A 113 16.46 -3.98 12.34
CA LYS A 113 17.60 -3.37 11.62
C LYS A 113 18.30 -2.30 12.45
N ILE A 114 17.66 -1.80 13.51
CA ILE A 114 18.27 -0.92 14.50
C ILE A 114 18.99 -1.81 15.51
N LYS A 115 20.20 -2.26 15.16
CA LYS A 115 21.11 -2.81 16.17
C LYS A 115 21.50 -1.66 17.09
N PHE A 116 21.39 -1.88 18.40
CA PHE A 116 22.02 -1.01 19.39
C PHE A 116 23.53 -1.25 19.28
N ASP A 117 24.23 -0.31 18.65
CA ASP A 117 25.69 -0.19 18.72
C ASP A 117 26.11 0.29 20.12
#